data_AF-A0A844Y2N0-F1
#
_entry.id   AF-A0A844Y2N0-F1
#
_cell.length_a   1.000
_cell.length_b   1.000
_cell.length_c   1.000
_cell.angle_alpha   90.00
_cell.angle_beta   90.00
_cell.angle_gamma   90.00
#
_symmetry.space_group_name_H-M   'P 1'
#
loop_
_entity.id
_entity.type
_entity.pdbx_description
1 polymer ?
#
loop_
_entity_poly.entity_id
_entity_poly.type
_entity_poly.pdbx_seq_one_letter_code
_entity_poly.pdbx_strand_id
1 'polypeptide(L)'
;MKRLLLAATVALVVLPAPASANHILNLDTAYDTRGQCEAASARFSVEDRPSLLQRFPNTFSNIGEVAGLLVRAFPCVYDEATDAWYMDDRRLEVLTSEWFLRRGD
;
A
#
# COMPACT_ATOMS: atom_id res chain seq x y z
N MET A 1 39.24 18.12 15.04
CA MET A 1 38.53 17.47 13.92
C MET A 1 37.15 17.05 14.40
N LYS A 2 36.12 17.87 14.15
CA LYS A 2 34.76 17.67 14.68
C LYS A 2 33.94 16.97 13.60
N ARG A 3 33.68 15.66 13.79
CA ARG A 3 32.85 14.85 12.90
C ARG A 3 31.40 15.30 13.06
N LEU A 4 30.92 16.13 12.15
CA LEU A 4 29.50 16.45 12.02
C LEU A 4 28.83 15.24 11.36
N LEU A 5 28.25 14.38 12.19
CA LEU A 5 27.28 13.37 11.77
C LEU A 5 26.09 14.12 11.17
N LEU A 6 25.95 14.08 9.84
CA LEU A 6 24.72 14.47 9.17
C LEU A 6 23.63 13.52 9.64
N ALA A 7 22.84 13.96 10.61
CA ALA A 7 21.55 13.37 10.90
C ALA A 7 20.69 13.57 9.64
N ALA A 8 20.51 12.50 8.87
CA ALA A 8 19.49 12.43 7.84
C ALA A 8 18.13 12.61 8.54
N THR A 9 17.65 13.84 8.55
CA THR A 9 16.27 14.15 8.90
C THR A 9 15.38 13.43 7.92
N VAL A 10 14.89 12.25 8.31
CA VAL A 10 13.73 11.61 7.71
C VAL A 10 12.56 12.54 8.05
N ALA A 11 12.33 13.53 7.19
CA ALA A 11 11.06 14.20 7.15
C ALA A 11 10.05 13.11 6.76
N LEU A 12 9.38 12.52 7.76
CA LEU A 12 8.14 11.79 7.53
C LEU A 12 7.16 12.81 6.97
N VAL A 13 7.19 12.98 5.65
CA VAL A 13 6.09 13.54 4.91
C VAL A 13 4.94 12.60 5.23
N VAL A 14 4.01 13.05 6.08
CA VAL A 14 2.70 12.42 6.22
C VAL A 14 2.06 12.57 4.84
N LEU A 15 2.37 11.64 3.94
CA LEU A 15 1.68 11.52 2.67
C LEU A 15 0.23 11.29 3.08
N PRO A 16 -0.72 12.19 2.72
CA PRO A 16 -2.12 11.88 2.88
C PRO A 16 -2.38 10.69 1.96
N ALA A 17 -2.24 9.49 2.51
CA ALA A 17 -2.52 8.25 1.82
C ALA A 17 -3.96 8.40 1.33
N PRO A 18 -4.24 8.18 0.04
CA PRO A 18 -5.50 8.57 -0.54
C PRO A 18 -6.61 7.89 0.23
N ALA A 19 -7.45 8.71 0.88
CA ALA A 19 -8.60 8.26 1.63
C ALA A 19 -9.70 7.67 0.73
N SER A 20 -9.45 7.58 -0.59
CA SER A 20 -10.42 7.22 -1.62
C SER A 20 -9.96 6.08 -2.54
N ALA A 21 -8.95 5.30 -2.14
CA ALA A 21 -8.59 4.09 -2.88
C ALA A 21 -9.68 3.03 -2.65
N ASN A 22 -10.08 2.28 -3.68
CA ASN A 22 -11.13 1.26 -3.58
C ASN A 22 -10.84 0.23 -2.48
N HIS A 23 -9.56 -0.07 -2.21
CA HIS A 23 -9.17 -0.91 -1.07
C HIS A 23 -9.64 -0.35 0.28
N ILE A 24 -9.48 0.96 0.52
CA ILE A 24 -9.82 1.61 1.79
C ILE A 24 -11.31 1.63 2.03
N LEU A 25 -12.10 1.73 0.95
CA LEU A 25 -13.56 1.69 1.03
C LEU A 25 -14.12 0.28 1.26
N ASN A 26 -13.28 -0.77 1.22
CA ASN A 26 -13.70 -2.17 1.32
C ASN A 26 -12.90 -2.96 2.37
N LEU A 27 -12.25 -2.30 3.33
CA LEU A 27 -11.51 -2.99 4.41
C LEU A 27 -12.43 -3.80 5.33
N ASP A 28 -13.68 -3.38 5.47
CA ASP A 28 -14.73 -4.04 6.27
C ASP A 28 -15.58 -5.03 5.45
N THR A 29 -15.27 -5.20 4.16
CA THR A 29 -15.98 -6.15 3.30
C THR A 29 -15.51 -7.57 3.59
N ALA A 30 -16.43 -8.41 4.06
CA ALA A 30 -16.19 -9.82 4.31
C ALA A 30 -16.20 -10.63 3.00
N TYR A 31 -15.25 -11.55 2.87
CA TYR A 31 -15.17 -12.53 1.77
C TYR A 31 -15.15 -13.96 2.32
N ASP A 32 -15.90 -14.87 1.69
CA ASP A 32 -16.02 -16.26 2.15
C ASP A 32 -14.71 -17.05 1.98
N THR A 33 -13.89 -16.66 1.00
CA THR A 33 -12.63 -17.33 0.70
C THR A 33 -11.50 -16.34 0.45
N ARG A 34 -10.28 -16.79 0.73
CA ARG A 34 -9.06 -16.07 0.39
C ARG A 34 -9.03 -15.64 -1.07
N GLY A 35 -9.40 -16.54 -1.99
CA GLY A 35 -9.36 -16.28 -3.43
C GLY A 35 -10.34 -15.19 -3.87
N GLN A 36 -11.52 -15.09 -3.24
CA GLN A 36 -12.46 -14.00 -3.51
C GLN A 36 -11.89 -12.64 -3.04
N CYS A 37 -11.30 -12.60 -1.84
CA CYS A 37 -10.65 -11.39 -1.33
C CYS A 37 -9.49 -10.96 -2.26
N GLU A 38 -8.61 -11.90 -2.63
CA GLU A 38 -7.46 -11.61 -3.51
C GLU A 38 -7.91 -11.16 -4.90
N ALA A 39 -8.99 -11.74 -5.45
CA ALA A 39 -9.57 -11.30 -6.72
C ALA A 39 -10.16 -9.89 -6.64
N ALA A 40 -10.85 -9.55 -5.54
CA ALA A 40 -11.35 -8.21 -5.31
C ALA A 40 -10.22 -7.19 -5.16
N SER A 41 -9.20 -7.50 -4.35
CA SER A 41 -8.00 -6.66 -4.16
C SER A 41 -7.26 -6.43 -5.49
N ALA A 42 -7.13 -7.47 -6.32
CA ALA A 42 -6.53 -7.34 -7.65
C ALA A 42 -7.34 -6.42 -8.57
N ARG A 43 -8.67 -6.50 -8.54
CA ARG A 43 -9.55 -5.59 -9.29
C ARG A 43 -9.38 -4.14 -8.82
N PHE A 44 -9.47 -3.90 -7.52
CA PHE A 44 -9.28 -2.57 -6.94
C PHE A 44 -7.89 -2.01 -7.26
N SER A 45 -6.87 -2.87 -7.30
CA SER A 45 -5.54 -2.49 -7.74
C SER A 45 -5.49 -1.97 -9.17
N VAL A 46 -6.23 -2.58 -10.10
CA VAL A 46 -6.31 -2.08 -11.49
C VAL A 46 -6.96 -0.70 -11.55
N GLU A 47 -8.03 -0.50 -10.77
CA GLU A 47 -8.81 0.74 -10.73
C GLU A 47 -8.04 1.89 -10.05
N ASP A 48 -7.32 1.62 -8.97
CA ASP A 48 -6.62 2.64 -8.18
C ASP A 48 -5.32 3.12 -8.85
N ARG A 49 -4.63 2.24 -9.61
CA ARG A 49 -3.30 2.48 -10.18
C ARG A 49 -3.16 3.81 -10.94
N PRO A 50 -4.05 4.16 -11.90
CA PRO A 50 -3.91 5.39 -12.67
C PRO A 50 -4.01 6.64 -11.79
N SER A 51 -4.96 6.64 -10.85
CA SER A 51 -5.18 7.78 -9.95
C SER A 51 -3.99 8.00 -9.01
N LEU A 52 -3.39 6.92 -8.52
CA LEU A 52 -2.23 6.96 -7.63
C LEU A 52 -0.98 7.46 -8.34
N LEU A 53 -0.73 6.99 -9.56
CA LEU A 53 0.39 7.48 -10.37
C LEU A 53 0.24 8.99 -10.64
N GLN A 54 -0.97 9.43 -10.99
CA GLN A 54 -1.25 10.85 -11.24
C GLN A 54 -1.09 11.71 -9.98
N ARG A 55 -1.51 11.21 -8.82
CA ARG A 55 -1.51 11.97 -7.56
C ARG A 55 -0.15 12.00 -6.87
N PHE A 56 0.68 10.98 -7.08
CA PHE A 56 2.00 10.86 -6.47
C PHE A 56 3.12 10.65 -7.52
N PRO A 57 3.28 11.58 -8.49
CA PRO A 57 4.22 11.41 -9.61
C PRO A 57 5.69 11.50 -9.18
N ASN A 58 5.97 12.12 -8.03
CA ASN A 58 7.32 12.17 -7.43
C ASN A 58 7.61 10.94 -6.57
N THR A 59 6.62 10.08 -6.33
CA THR A 59 6.77 8.85 -5.55
C THR A 59 6.81 7.62 -6.45
N PHE A 60 6.03 7.60 -7.52
CA PHE A 60 5.99 6.46 -8.45
C PHE A 60 6.42 6.88 -9.85
N SER A 61 7.37 6.15 -10.41
CA SER A 61 7.87 6.42 -11.76
C SER A 61 6.98 5.82 -12.86
N ASN A 62 6.22 4.76 -12.53
CA ASN A 62 5.37 4.04 -13.48
C ASN A 62 4.27 3.25 -12.78
N ILE A 63 3.33 2.71 -13.57
CA ILE A 63 2.21 1.88 -13.09
C ILE A 63 2.68 0.60 -12.38
N GLY A 64 3.83 0.05 -12.77
CA GLY A 64 4.39 -1.17 -12.17
C GLY A 64 4.79 -0.97 -10.71
N GLU A 65 5.40 0.17 -10.37
CA GLU A 65 5.72 0.50 -8.97
C GLU A 65 4.46 0.66 -8.12
N VAL A 66 3.42 1.30 -8.65
CA VAL A 66 2.12 1.43 -7.97
C VAL A 66 1.50 0.05 -7.75
N ALA A 67 1.50 -0.81 -8.77
CA ALA A 67 1.01 -2.18 -8.66
C ALA A 67 1.77 -2.98 -7.60
N GLY A 68 3.10 -2.84 -7.56
CA GLY A 68 3.95 -3.50 -6.57
C GLY A 68 3.65 -3.07 -5.14
N LEU A 69 3.34 -1.79 -4.93
CA LEU A 69 2.90 -1.26 -3.63
C LEU A 69 1.54 -1.86 -3.24
N LEU A 70 0.53 -1.76 -4.11
CA LEU A 70 -0.85 -2.14 -3.76
C LEU A 70 -0.97 -3.62 -3.38
N VAL A 71 -0.30 -4.51 -4.11
CA VAL A 71 -0.28 -5.96 -3.80
C VAL A 71 0.28 -6.24 -2.40
N ARG A 72 1.25 -5.43 -1.94
CA ARG A 72 1.87 -5.60 -0.61
C ARG A 72 1.08 -4.89 0.48
N ALA A 73 0.48 -3.75 0.15
CA ALA A 73 -0.19 -2.88 1.09
C ALA A 73 -1.58 -3.38 1.49
N PHE A 74 -2.19 -4.26 0.69
CA PHE A 74 -3.53 -4.79 0.95
C PHE A 74 -3.59 -6.32 0.88
N PRO A 75 -2.90 -7.04 1.78
CA PRO A 75 -3.03 -8.48 1.86
C PRO A 75 -4.42 -8.89 2.35
N CYS A 76 -4.83 -10.10 1.99
CA CYS A 76 -6.03 -10.72 2.54
C CYS A 76 -5.69 -11.52 3.80
N VAL A 77 -6.32 -11.19 4.91
CA VAL A 77 -6.12 -11.81 6.22
C VAL A 77 -7.42 -12.45 6.68
N TYR A 78 -7.31 -13.63 7.28
CA TYR A 78 -8.45 -14.34 7.86
C TYR A 78 -8.72 -13.86 9.28
N ASP A 79 -9.98 -13.58 9.59
CA ASP A 79 -10.46 -13.25 10.92
C ASP A 79 -11.29 -14.41 11.49
N GLU A 80 -10.76 -15.05 12.53
CA GLU A 80 -11.42 -16.18 13.21
C GLU A 80 -12.71 -15.77 13.92
N ALA A 81 -12.85 -14.50 14.35
CA ALA A 81 -14.03 -14.05 15.08
C ALA A 81 -15.26 -13.92 14.18
N THR A 82 -15.05 -13.65 12.89
CA THR A 82 -16.12 -13.49 11.89
C THR A 82 -16.14 -14.58 10.82
N ASP A 83 -15.23 -15.56 10.92
CA ASP A 83 -15.04 -16.66 9.96
C ASP A 83 -14.98 -16.19 8.51
N ALA A 84 -14.23 -15.11 8.26
CA ALA A 84 -14.18 -14.46 6.96
C ALA A 84 -12.79 -13.90 6.63
N TRP A 85 -12.56 -13.61 5.35
CA TRP A 85 -11.37 -12.93 4.86
C TRP A 85 -11.63 -11.45 4.65
N TYR A 86 -10.66 -10.60 4.98
CA TYR A 86 -10.71 -9.15 4.81
C TYR A 86 -9.42 -8.64 4.20
N MET A 87 -9.49 -7.47 3.56
CA MET A 87 -8.29 -6.73 3.19
C MET A 87 -7.74 -6.00 4.41
N ASP A 88 -6.44 -6.09 4.64
CA ASP A 88 -5.75 -5.41 5.73
C ASP A 88 -4.99 -4.18 5.19
N ASP A 89 -5.06 -3.01 5.86
CA ASP A 89 -4.34 -1.81 5.42
C ASP A 89 -2.92 -1.77 6.01
N ARG A 90 -1.97 -2.24 5.21
CA ARG A 90 -0.53 -2.23 5.53
C ARG A 90 0.24 -1.14 4.81
N ARG A 91 -0.43 -0.10 4.29
CA ARG A 91 0.27 0.96 3.53
C ARG A 91 1.44 1.55 4.30
N LEU A 92 1.26 1.87 5.59
CA LEU A 92 2.34 2.47 6.39
C LEU A 92 3.52 1.52 6.57
N GLU A 93 3.27 0.24 6.86
CA GLU A 93 4.31 -0.78 6.95
C GLU A 93 5.10 -0.88 5.64
N VAL A 94 4.39 -0.96 4.51
CA VAL A 94 5.03 -1.12 3.20
C VAL A 94 5.78 0.14 2.78
N LEU A 95 5.20 1.34 2.97
CA LEU A 95 5.83 2.62 2.61
C LEU A 95 7.10 2.90 3.43
N THR A 96 7.22 2.31 4.62
CA THR A 96 8.41 2.42 5.48
C THR A 96 9.36 1.23 5.33
N SER A 97 9.01 0.24 4.51
CA SER A 97 9.81 -0.98 4.32
C SER A 97 11.06 -0.74 3.47
N GLU A 98 12.09 -1.53 3.76
CA GLU A 98 13.33 -1.60 2.97
C GLU A 98 13.09 -1.92 1.50
N TRP A 99 12.06 -2.72 1.19
CA TRP A 99 11.67 -3.02 -0.18
C TRP A 99 11.22 -1.75 -0.90
N PHE A 100 10.36 -0.95 -0.26
CA PHE A 100 9.86 0.27 -0.86
C PHE A 100 11.00 1.26 -1.05
N LEU A 101 11.83 1.48 -0.03
CA LEU A 101 12.94 2.43 -0.09
C LEU A 101 13.97 2.10 -1.19
N ARG A 102 14.12 0.82 -1.57
CA ARG A 102 15.08 0.35 -2.58
C ARG A 102 14.45 -0.03 -3.93
N ARG A 103 13.15 0.25 -4.15
CA ARG A 103 12.40 -0.25 -5.34
C ARG A 103 12.83 0.34 -6.69
N GLY A 104 13.80 1.26 -6.71
CA GLY A 104 14.31 1.95 -7.90
C GLY A 104 15.84 1.90 -8.04
N ASP A 105 16.52 1.13 -7.20
CA ASP A 105 17.94 0.78 -7.35
C ASP A 105 18.09 -0.47 -8.24
#